data_AF-A0A6B1AT00-F1
#
_entry.id   AF-A0A6B1AT00-F1
#
_cell.length_a   1.000
_cell.length_b   1.000
_cell.length_c   1.000
_cell.angle_alpha   90.00
_cell.angle_beta   90.00
_cell.angle_gamma   90.00
#
_symmetry.space_group_name_H-M   'P 1'
#
loop_
_entity.id
_entity.type
_entity.pdbx_description
1 polymer ?
#
loop_
_entity_poly.entity_id
_entity_poly.type
_entity_poly.pdbx_seq_one_letter_code
_entity_poly.pdbx_strand_id
1 'polypeptide(L)'
;MNVDSCPKSEAVVQAVRSNNWPDSLRAHIDRCKSCRETSQVASWMARMAESFESIPGELPDPELIWLKAKINRRSQLPARALLPLKAGGLFGAAGLSLLLATVPESAWNRIQVWQPVELSITQLQELLVATSATFWWIPLAAVLLFLFVFTTSEV
;
A
#
# COMPACT_ATOMS: atom_id res chain seq x y z
N MET A 1 5.28 0.74 33.36
CA MET A 1 4.50 -0.49 33.59
C MET A 1 5.36 -1.40 34.44
N ASN A 2 5.13 -1.42 35.75
CA ASN A 2 5.88 -2.28 36.67
C ASN A 2 5.06 -3.56 36.84
N VAL A 3 5.57 -4.67 36.32
CA VAL A 3 4.88 -5.97 36.35
C VAL A 3 5.35 -6.67 37.61
N ASP A 4 4.74 -6.37 38.74
CA ASP A 4 4.83 -7.23 39.91
C ASP A 4 4.07 -8.51 39.56
N SER A 5 4.75 -9.44 38.89
CA SER A 5 4.20 -10.73 38.51
C SER A 5 3.89 -11.51 39.79
N CYS A 6 2.60 -11.63 40.09
CA CYS A 6 2.18 -12.45 41.21
C CYS A 6 2.64 -13.90 40.97
N PRO A 7 3.31 -14.56 41.92
CA PRO A 7 3.81 -15.93 41.73
C PRO A 7 2.69 -16.97 41.50
N LYS A 8 1.43 -16.62 41.82
CA LYS A 8 0.26 -17.48 41.60
C LYS A 8 -0.44 -17.24 40.26
N SER A 9 0.06 -16.36 39.40
CA SER A 9 -0.58 -16.04 38.11
C SER A 9 -0.74 -17.27 37.21
N GLU A 10 0.31 -18.10 37.09
CA GLU A 10 0.29 -19.32 36.26
C GLU A 10 -0.75 -20.33 36.78
N ALA A 11 -0.82 -20.51 38.11
CA ALA A 11 -1.79 -21.39 38.74
C ALA A 11 -3.24 -20.92 38.49
N VAL A 12 -3.47 -19.60 38.42
CA VAL A 12 -4.79 -19.05 38.07
C VAL A 12 -5.14 -19.35 36.61
N VAL A 13 -4.20 -19.21 35.68
CA VAL A 13 -4.43 -19.56 34.27
C VAL A 13 -4.72 -21.06 34.11
N GLN A 14 -3.98 -21.91 34.81
CA GLN A 14 -4.21 -23.35 34.80
C GLN A 14 -5.57 -23.73 35.41
N ALA A 15 -5.97 -23.09 36.50
CA ALA A 15 -7.28 -23.30 37.13
C ALA A 15 -8.44 -22.93 36.18
N VAL A 16 -8.29 -21.85 35.41
CA VAL A 16 -9.27 -21.47 34.38
C VAL A 16 -9.36 -22.55 33.29
N ARG A 17 -8.22 -22.99 32.75
CA ARG A 17 -8.19 -23.99 31.65
C ARG A 17 -8.73 -25.35 32.06
N SER A 18 -8.41 -25.80 33.27
CA SER A 18 -8.83 -27.10 33.79
C SER A 18 -10.20 -27.07 34.48
N ASN A 19 -10.79 -25.87 34.62
CA ASN A 19 -11.97 -25.62 35.43
C ASN A 19 -11.86 -26.12 36.88
N ASN A 20 -10.64 -26.25 37.41
CA ASN A 20 -10.38 -26.72 38.77
C ASN A 20 -9.84 -25.58 39.65
N TRP A 21 -10.65 -25.15 40.62
CA TRP A 21 -10.35 -24.02 41.49
C TRP A 21 -10.17 -24.47 42.94
N PRO A 22 -8.93 -24.65 43.42
CA PRO A 22 -8.69 -24.91 44.82
C PRO A 22 -9.04 -23.68 45.67
N ASP A 23 -9.56 -23.90 46.87
CA ASP A 23 -10.08 -22.83 47.73
C ASP A 23 -9.00 -21.80 48.11
N SER A 24 -7.75 -22.24 48.22
CA SER A 24 -6.58 -21.37 48.45
C SER A 24 -6.32 -20.39 47.30
N LEU A 25 -6.73 -20.73 46.07
CA LEU A 25 -6.62 -19.87 44.89
C LEU A 25 -7.79 -18.89 44.81
N ARG A 26 -9.01 -19.34 45.13
CA ARG A 26 -10.20 -18.48 45.20
C ARG A 26 -9.98 -17.36 46.22
N ALA A 27 -9.54 -17.70 47.43
CA ALA A 27 -9.22 -16.73 48.47
C ALA A 27 -8.09 -15.75 48.07
N HIS A 28 -7.18 -16.19 47.21
CA HIS A 28 -6.10 -15.33 46.71
C HIS A 28 -6.59 -14.29 45.69
N ILE A 29 -7.44 -14.70 44.75
CA ILE A 29 -8.04 -13.82 43.73
C ILE A 29 -8.87 -12.71 44.38
N ASP A 30 -9.52 -13.00 45.50
CA ASP A 30 -10.28 -12.00 46.25
C ASP A 30 -9.40 -10.89 46.82
N ARG A 31 -8.11 -11.13 47.02
CA ARG A 31 -7.16 -10.17 47.59
C ARG A 31 -6.17 -9.61 46.57
N CYS A 32 -5.92 -10.32 45.48
CA CYS A 32 -4.95 -9.92 44.46
C CYS A 32 -5.65 -9.40 43.19
N LYS A 33 -5.54 -8.09 42.94
CA LYS A 33 -6.10 -7.44 41.76
C LYS A 33 -5.57 -8.03 40.44
N SER A 34 -4.25 -8.25 40.35
CA SER A 34 -3.61 -8.82 39.15
C SER A 34 -4.14 -10.21 38.81
N CYS A 35 -4.28 -11.10 39.81
CA CYS A 35 -4.85 -12.43 39.60
C CYS A 35 -6.34 -12.40 39.27
N ARG A 36 -7.10 -11.42 39.78
CA ARG A 36 -8.51 -11.22 39.41
C ARG A 36 -8.68 -10.77 37.96
N GLU A 37 -7.86 -9.84 37.50
CA GLU A 37 -7.86 -9.42 36.09
C GLU A 37 -7.44 -10.59 35.18
N THR A 38 -6.39 -11.32 35.59
CA THR A 38 -5.92 -12.51 34.86
C THR A 38 -7.02 -13.58 34.74
N SER A 39 -7.76 -13.88 35.81
CA SER A 39 -8.83 -14.88 35.77
C SER A 39 -10.01 -14.44 34.88
N GLN A 40 -10.35 -13.15 34.86
CA GLN A 40 -11.39 -12.61 33.99
C GLN A 40 -10.98 -12.69 32.51
N VAL A 41 -9.75 -12.28 32.18
CA VAL A 41 -9.25 -12.36 30.80
C VAL A 41 -9.15 -13.81 30.35
N ALA A 42 -8.56 -14.68 31.15
CA ALA A 42 -8.41 -16.08 30.81
C ALA A 42 -9.78 -16.78 30.63
N SER A 43 -10.77 -16.49 31.49
CA SER A 43 -12.11 -17.07 31.35
C SER A 43 -12.89 -16.53 30.16
N TRP A 44 -12.66 -15.26 29.78
CA TRP A 44 -13.17 -14.71 28.53
C TRP A 44 -12.54 -15.39 27.31
N MET A 45 -11.22 -15.60 27.31
CA MET A 45 -10.52 -16.31 26.22
C MET A 45 -10.96 -17.77 26.10
N ALA A 46 -11.18 -18.47 27.22
CA ALA A 46 -11.69 -19.84 27.21
C ALA A 46 -13.07 -19.93 26.57
N ARG A 47 -14.02 -19.07 26.97
CA ARG A 47 -15.36 -18.99 26.35
C ARG A 47 -15.31 -18.60 24.88
N MET A 48 -14.38 -17.73 24.50
CA MET A 48 -14.16 -17.38 23.11
C MET A 48 -13.65 -18.59 22.31
N ALA A 49 -12.71 -19.36 22.85
CA ALA A 49 -12.20 -20.57 22.19
C ALA A 49 -13.33 -21.60 21.96
N GLU A 50 -14.18 -21.83 22.96
CA GLU A 50 -15.37 -22.70 22.83
C GLU A 50 -16.30 -22.24 21.69
N SER A 51 -16.45 -20.93 21.48
CA SER A 51 -17.29 -20.40 20.38
C SER A 51 -16.72 -20.66 18.97
N PHE A 52 -15.43 -20.96 18.87
CA PHE A 52 -14.74 -21.26 17.60
C PHE A 52 -14.45 -22.75 17.41
N GLU A 53 -14.75 -23.59 18.41
CA GLU A 53 -14.54 -25.05 18.37
C GLU A 53 -15.39 -25.72 17.28
N SER A 54 -16.44 -25.04 16.80
CA SER A 54 -17.30 -25.49 15.70
C SER A 54 -16.75 -25.18 14.30
N ILE A 55 -15.53 -24.67 14.15
CA ILE A 55 -14.92 -24.48 12.82
C ILE A 55 -14.20 -25.78 12.46
N PRO A 56 -14.77 -26.66 11.62
CA PRO A 56 -14.08 -27.85 11.15
C PRO A 56 -12.89 -27.42 10.28
N GLY A 57 -11.67 -27.67 10.74
CA GLY A 57 -10.46 -27.40 9.98
C GLY A 57 -9.21 -27.41 10.86
N GLU A 58 -8.07 -27.73 10.25
CA GLU A 58 -6.78 -27.55 10.87
C GLU A 58 -6.51 -26.06 11.08
N LEU A 59 -5.99 -25.68 12.25
CA LEU A 59 -5.65 -24.30 12.55
C LEU A 59 -4.66 -23.80 11.47
N PRO A 60 -4.88 -22.60 10.90
CA PRO A 60 -3.95 -22.05 9.93
C PRO A 60 -2.57 -21.88 10.56
N ASP A 61 -1.53 -22.18 9.79
CA ASP A 61 -0.14 -22.04 10.21
C ASP A 61 0.12 -20.64 10.82
N PRO A 62 0.59 -20.55 12.07
CA PRO A 62 0.86 -19.28 12.73
C PRO A 62 1.86 -18.41 11.97
N GLU A 63 2.82 -19.01 11.26
CA GLU A 63 3.76 -18.26 10.41
C GLU A 63 3.02 -17.53 9.29
N LEU A 64 2.02 -18.17 8.69
CA LEU A 64 1.19 -17.59 7.64
C LEU A 64 0.35 -16.43 8.16
N ILE A 65 -0.22 -16.55 9.37
CA ILE A 65 -0.98 -15.46 10.01
C ILE A 65 -0.07 -14.26 10.25
N TRP A 66 1.13 -14.49 10.82
CA TRP A 66 2.08 -13.43 11.09
C TRP A 66 2.58 -12.76 9.80
N LEU A 67 2.86 -13.54 8.76
CA LEU A 67 3.26 -13.03 7.45
C LEU A 67 2.16 -12.14 6.85
N LYS A 68 0.90 -12.58 6.88
CA LYS A 68 -0.23 -11.77 6.40
C LYS A 68 -0.37 -10.46 7.18
N ALA A 69 -0.26 -10.51 8.51
CA ALA A 69 -0.30 -9.32 9.34
C ALA A 69 0.84 -8.34 9.01
N LYS A 70 2.06 -8.86 8.77
CA LYS A 70 3.22 -8.06 8.38
C LYS A 70 3.06 -7.42 7.01
N ILE A 71 2.51 -8.15 6.04
CA ILE A 71 2.20 -7.62 4.70
C ILE A 71 1.14 -6.53 4.82
N ASN A 72 0.05 -6.77 5.54
CA ASN A 72 -1.02 -5.79 5.72
C ASN A 72 -0.48 -4.51 6.38
N ARG A 73 0.30 -4.64 7.45
CA ARG A 73 0.96 -3.51 8.12
C ARG A 73 1.89 -2.74 7.18
N ARG A 74 2.62 -3.42 6.30
CA ARG A 74 3.48 -2.78 5.29
C ARG A 74 2.67 -2.11 4.18
N SER A 75 1.55 -2.68 3.77
CA SER A 75 0.67 -2.10 2.74
C SER A 75 -0.10 -0.86 3.22
N GLN A 76 -0.21 -0.69 4.55
CA GLN A 76 -0.75 0.52 5.17
C GLN A 76 0.30 1.66 5.25
N LEU A 77 1.58 1.37 4.98
CA LEU A 77 2.60 2.39 4.76
C LEU A 77 2.45 2.94 3.33
N PRO A 78 2.59 4.26 3.15
CA PRO A 78 1.51 5.07 2.62
C PRO A 78 1.34 4.93 1.11
N ALA A 79 0.08 4.78 0.69
CA ALA A 79 -0.37 4.99 -0.69
C ALA A 79 0.11 6.34 -1.29
N ARG A 80 0.50 7.30 -0.44
CA ARG A 80 1.11 8.58 -0.83
C ARG A 80 2.45 8.42 -1.55
N ALA A 81 3.25 7.40 -1.22
CA ALA A 81 4.52 7.13 -1.92
C ALA A 81 4.31 6.67 -3.38
N LEU A 82 3.11 6.18 -3.71
CA LEU A 82 2.75 5.71 -5.06
C LEU A 82 2.04 6.77 -5.90
N LEU A 83 1.63 7.90 -5.32
CA LEU A 83 1.06 9.03 -6.04
C LEU A 83 1.99 9.56 -7.17
N PRO A 84 3.30 9.80 -6.94
CA PRO A 84 4.18 10.30 -8.01
C PRO A 84 4.34 9.30 -9.16
N LEU A 85 4.32 7.99 -8.86
CA LEU A 85 4.39 6.93 -9.88
C LEU A 85 3.14 6.90 -10.77
N LYS A 86 1.95 7.05 -10.18
CA LYS A 86 0.69 7.12 -10.95
C LYS A 86 0.61 8.37 -11.81
N ALA A 87 1.06 9.51 -11.27
CA ALA A 87 1.13 10.76 -12.02
C ALA A 87 2.08 10.64 -13.22
N GLY A 88 3.29 10.10 -13.01
CA GLY A 88 4.28 9.90 -14.08
C GLY A 88 3.79 9.04 -15.26
N GLY A 89 3.03 7.97 -14.99
CA GLY A 89 2.46 7.10 -16.03
C GLY A 89 1.43 7.82 -16.92
N LEU A 90 0.57 8.65 -16.33
CA LEU A 90 -0.42 9.42 -17.08
C LEU A 90 0.26 10.47 -18.00
N PHE A 91 1.32 11.12 -17.51
CA PHE A 91 2.08 12.10 -18.28
C PHE A 91 2.87 11.47 -19.42
N GLY A 92 3.46 10.28 -19.21
CA GLY A 92 4.11 9.53 -20.27
C GLY A 92 3.16 9.19 -21.43
N ALA A 93 1.94 8.73 -21.10
CA ALA A 93 0.93 8.42 -22.10
C ALA A 93 0.41 9.67 -22.84
N ALA A 94 0.17 10.76 -22.13
CA ALA A 94 -0.28 12.02 -22.72
C ALA A 94 0.80 12.65 -23.63
N GLY A 95 2.06 12.67 -23.18
CA GLY A 95 3.18 13.18 -23.96
C GLY A 95 3.40 12.37 -25.25
N LEU A 96 3.36 11.04 -25.16
CA LEU A 96 3.47 10.17 -26.33
C LEU A 96 2.32 10.40 -27.33
N SER A 97 1.10 10.58 -26.83
CA SER A 97 -0.08 10.83 -27.67
C SER A 97 0.01 12.18 -28.39
N LEU A 98 0.49 13.23 -27.72
CA LEU A 98 0.73 14.53 -28.36
C LEU A 98 1.81 14.44 -29.44
N LEU A 99 2.91 13.73 -29.16
CA LEU A 99 4.00 13.53 -30.10
C LEU A 99 3.52 12.83 -31.37
N LEU A 100 2.73 11.76 -31.20
CA LEU A 100 2.11 11.04 -32.32
C LEU A 100 1.11 11.90 -33.09
N ALA A 101 0.35 12.77 -32.43
CA ALA A 101 -0.61 13.65 -33.09
C ALA A 101 0.04 14.73 -33.96
N THR A 102 1.30 15.09 -33.69
CA THR A 102 2.05 16.05 -34.52
C THR A 102 2.72 15.41 -35.74
N VAL A 103 2.66 14.08 -35.87
CA VAL A 103 3.24 13.38 -37.03
C VAL A 103 2.35 13.67 -38.26
N PRO A 104 2.88 14.34 -39.30
CA PRO A 104 2.09 14.65 -40.48
C PRO A 104 1.70 13.35 -41.21
N GLU A 105 0.51 13.33 -41.81
CA GLU A 105 -0.05 12.15 -42.51
C GLU A 105 0.89 11.63 -43.62
N SER A 106 1.70 12.53 -44.21
CA SER A 106 2.75 12.19 -45.18
C SER A 106 3.91 11.36 -44.60
N ALA A 107 4.21 11.51 -43.31
CA ALA A 107 5.22 10.69 -42.63
C ALA A 107 4.67 9.29 -42.31
N TRP A 108 3.37 9.17 -42.01
CA TRP A 108 2.73 7.86 -41.78
C TRP A 108 2.76 6.98 -43.04
N ASN A 109 2.45 7.59 -44.19
CA ASN A 109 2.48 6.90 -45.49
C ASN A 109 3.91 6.44 -45.88
N ARG A 110 4.95 7.15 -45.41
CA ARG A 110 6.36 6.80 -45.60
C ARG A 110 6.87 5.71 -44.65
N ILE A 111 6.23 5.52 -43.50
CA ILE A 111 6.58 4.42 -42.56
C ILE A 111 5.99 3.08 -43.06
N GLN A 112 4.82 3.12 -43.70
CA GLN A 112 4.19 1.89 -44.24
C GLN A 112 4.92 1.32 -45.45
N VAL A 113 5.63 2.15 -46.21
CA VAL A 113 6.49 1.71 -47.30
C VAL A 113 7.91 1.72 -46.75
N TRP A 114 8.52 0.55 -46.52
CA TRP A 114 9.92 0.38 -46.06
C TRP A 114 10.95 0.94 -47.07
N GLN A 115 10.87 2.21 -47.42
CA GLN A 115 11.85 2.87 -48.27
C GLN A 115 13.04 3.31 -47.41
N PRO A 116 14.28 3.05 -47.85
CA PRO A 116 15.45 3.64 -47.22
C PRO A 116 15.34 5.16 -47.31
N VAL A 117 15.32 5.80 -46.15
CA VAL A 117 15.19 7.25 -46.02
C VAL A 117 16.49 7.90 -46.49
N GLU A 118 16.57 8.29 -47.76
CA GLU A 118 17.59 9.24 -48.25
C GLU A 118 17.12 10.66 -47.91
N LEU A 119 17.55 11.17 -46.75
CA LEU A 119 17.27 12.53 -46.32
C LEU A 119 18.02 13.53 -47.20
N SER A 120 17.31 14.07 -48.20
CA SER A 120 17.79 15.23 -48.96
C SER A 120 17.74 16.51 -48.12
N ILE A 121 18.76 17.37 -48.26
CA ILE A 121 18.94 18.61 -47.47
C ILE A 121 17.74 19.57 -47.60
N THR A 122 17.06 19.54 -48.74
CA THR A 122 15.88 20.40 -49.01
C THR A 122 14.66 20.01 -48.18
N GLN A 123 14.47 18.72 -47.87
CA GLN A 123 13.38 18.24 -47.00
C GLN A 123 13.59 18.63 -45.53
N LEU A 124 14.86 18.80 -45.09
CA LEU A 124 15.17 19.27 -43.75
C LEU A 124 14.78 20.75 -43.55
N GLN A 125 14.86 21.58 -44.60
CA GLN A 125 14.49 23.00 -44.51
C GLN A 125 12.98 23.21 -44.35
N GLU A 126 12.13 22.41 -45.01
CA GLU A 126 10.68 22.54 -44.85
C GLU A 126 10.18 22.14 -43.46
N LEU A 127 10.80 21.11 -42.85
CA LEU A 127 10.50 20.71 -41.46
C LEU A 127 10.93 21.78 -40.44
N LEU A 128 12.02 22.50 -40.70
CA LEU A 128 12.52 23.58 -39.85
C LEU A 128 11.67 24.88 -39.95
N VAL A 129 11.08 25.18 -41.11
CA VAL A 129 10.24 26.37 -41.27
C VAL A 129 8.82 26.13 -40.73
N ALA A 130 8.25 24.94 -40.95
CA ALA A 130 6.92 24.57 -40.46
C ALA A 130 6.82 24.48 -38.92
N THR A 131 7.94 24.29 -38.23
CA THR A 131 8.00 24.21 -36.76
C THR A 131 8.03 25.58 -36.08
N SER A 132 8.40 26.66 -36.78
CA SER A 132 8.62 27.98 -36.15
C SER A 132 7.34 28.75 -35.78
N ALA A 133 6.23 28.54 -36.49
CA ALA A 133 4.98 29.29 -36.27
C ALA A 133 4.05 28.67 -35.20
N THR A 134 4.27 27.41 -34.82
CA THR A 134 3.39 26.65 -33.91
C THR A 134 4.08 26.18 -32.63
N PHE A 135 5.36 26.50 -32.38
CA PHE A 135 6.09 25.96 -31.21
C PHE A 135 6.06 26.82 -29.94
N TRP A 136 5.63 28.08 -29.99
CA TRP A 136 5.77 28.98 -28.83
C TRP A 136 4.85 28.63 -27.65
N TRP A 137 3.76 27.89 -27.88
CA TRP A 137 2.87 27.45 -26.82
C TRP A 137 3.37 26.20 -26.07
N ILE A 138 4.34 25.46 -26.62
CA ILE A 138 4.91 24.26 -25.97
C ILE A 138 5.72 24.60 -24.70
N PRO A 139 6.66 25.56 -24.71
CA PRO A 139 7.33 25.97 -23.48
C PRO A 139 6.33 26.61 -22.51
N LEU A 140 5.32 27.33 -23.00
CA LEU A 140 4.30 27.96 -22.18
C LEU A 140 3.38 26.94 -21.50
N ALA A 141 2.99 25.89 -22.21
CA ALA A 141 2.26 24.75 -21.67
C ALA A 141 3.12 23.99 -20.65
N ALA A 142 4.40 23.74 -20.94
CA ALA A 142 5.31 23.09 -20.00
C ALA A 142 5.50 23.90 -18.70
N VAL A 143 5.64 25.23 -18.79
CA VAL A 143 5.75 26.12 -17.63
C VAL A 143 4.45 26.18 -16.83
N LEU A 144 3.29 26.31 -17.49
CA LEU A 144 1.99 26.31 -16.80
C LEU A 144 1.71 24.97 -16.07
N LEU A 145 2.11 23.85 -16.69
CA LEU A 145 1.97 22.53 -16.09
C LEU A 145 2.93 22.34 -14.91
N PHE A 146 4.16 22.85 -15.01
CA PHE A 146 5.12 22.88 -13.91
C PHE A 146 4.61 23.70 -12.72
N LEU A 147 4.07 24.91 -12.99
CA LEU A 147 3.50 25.78 -11.95
C LEU A 147 2.29 25.13 -11.27
N PHE A 148 1.40 24.49 -12.03
CA PHE A 148 0.24 23.79 -11.48
C PHE A 148 0.66 22.66 -10.52
N VAL A 149 1.62 21.83 -10.94
CA VAL A 149 2.17 20.75 -10.10
C VAL A 149 2.78 21.31 -8.81
N PHE A 150 3.56 22.39 -8.90
CA PHE A 150 4.22 22.99 -7.74
C PHE A 150 3.19 23.56 -6.74
N THR A 151 2.16 24.27 -7.22
CA THR A 151 1.10 24.81 -6.36
C THR A 151 0.25 23.75 -5.66
N THR A 152 0.06 22.58 -6.28
CA THR A 152 -0.68 21.47 -5.66
C THR A 152 0.15 20.66 -4.66
N SER A 153 1.46 20.91 -4.57
CA SER A 153 2.36 20.19 -3.67
C SER A 153 2.57 20.85 -2.30
N GLU A 154 2.12 22.10 -2.13
CA GLU A 154 2.25 22.87 -0.88
C GLU A 154 0.98 22.86 0.02
N VAL A 155 -0.09 22.15 -0.37
CA VAL A 155 -1.35 22.00 0.40
C VAL A 155 -1.53 20.57 0.86
#